data_AF-A0AAQ3TFW9-F1
#
_entry.id   AF-A0AAQ3TFW9-F1
#
_cell.length_a   1.000
_cell.length_b   1.000
_cell.length_c   1.000
_cell.angle_alpha   90.00
_cell.angle_beta   90.00
_cell.angle_gamma   90.00
#
_symmetry.space_group_name_H-M   'P 1'
#
loop_
_entity.id
_entity.type
_entity.pdbx_description
1 polymer ?
#
loop_
_entity_poly.entity_id
_entity_poly.type
_entity_poly.pdbx_seq_one_letter_code
_entity_poly.pdbx_strand_id
1 'polypeptide(L)'
;MMSLGKNWDPTARSYGPTRPFDGAQAPTIPDAFKMIAQTANSIASEFPQINPDICIVNYYTNSGKLGLHQDKDESESSLTKGLPFISISIGDTAEFMFGDTRDKDQATKINLESR
;
A
#
# COMPACT_ATOMS: atom_id res chain seq x y z
N MET A 1 8.90 -4.44 -7.10
CA MET A 1 7.47 -4.21 -6.82
C MET A 1 6.68 -4.35 -8.11
N MET A 2 5.41 -4.73 -8.00
CA MET A 2 4.46 -4.66 -9.11
C MET A 2 3.14 -4.06 -8.61
N SER A 3 2.32 -3.57 -9.53
CA SER A 3 1.01 -3.03 -9.21
C SER A 3 -0.09 -3.87 -9.82
N LEU A 4 -1.25 -3.90 -9.15
CA LEU A 4 -2.51 -4.42 -9.66
C LEU A 4 -3.53 -3.27 -9.70
N GLY A 5 -4.37 -3.23 -10.74
CA GLY A 5 -5.28 -2.13 -11.01
C GLY A 5 -4.57 -1.00 -11.76
N LYS A 6 -4.24 0.09 -11.07
CA LYS A 6 -3.39 1.16 -11.61
C LYS A 6 -1.92 0.91 -11.29
N ASN A 7 -1.05 1.15 -12.27
CA ASN A 7 0.41 1.16 -12.10
C ASN A 7 0.86 2.45 -11.42
N TRP A 8 1.67 2.35 -10.37
CA TRP A 8 2.40 3.49 -9.81
C TRP A 8 3.75 3.64 -10.52
N ASP A 9 4.03 4.81 -11.08
CA ASP A 9 5.33 5.15 -11.63
C ASP A 9 6.18 5.87 -10.57
N PRO A 10 7.29 5.27 -10.08
CA PRO A 10 8.18 5.92 -9.11
C PRO A 10 8.86 7.17 -9.66
N THR A 11 9.05 7.28 -10.97
CA THR A 11 9.72 8.42 -11.61
C THR A 11 8.78 9.60 -11.75
N ALA A 12 7.59 9.39 -12.31
CA ALA A 12 6.58 10.43 -12.43
C ALA A 12 5.82 10.70 -11.12
N ARG A 13 5.94 9.82 -10.11
CA ARG A 13 5.16 9.84 -8.85
C ARG A 13 3.66 9.95 -9.10
N SER A 14 3.16 9.16 -10.04
CA SER A 14 1.76 9.20 -10.44
C SER A 14 1.24 7.83 -10.84
N TYR A 15 -0.08 7.69 -10.82
CA TYR A 15 -0.77 6.46 -11.18
C TYR A 15 -1.25 6.51 -12.64
N GLY A 16 -1.07 5.40 -13.35
CA GLY A 16 -1.49 5.24 -14.75
C GLY A 16 -1.86 3.79 -15.09
N PRO A 17 -2.34 3.50 -16.31
CA PRO A 17 -2.76 2.15 -16.70
C PRO A 17 -1.56 1.24 -17.04
N THR A 18 -0.42 1.83 -17.40
CA THR A 18 0.74 1.11 -17.94
C THR A 18 2.03 1.48 -17.21
N ARG A 19 2.97 0.55 -17.25
CA ARG A 19 4.31 0.70 -16.70
C ARG A 19 5.24 1.33 -17.75
N PRO A 20 5.89 2.48 -17.49
CA PRO A 20 6.59 3.23 -18.54
C PRO A 20 7.77 2.50 -19.19
N PHE A 21 8.48 1.66 -18.43
CA PHE A 21 9.74 1.07 -18.92
C PHE A 21 9.55 -0.12 -19.88
N ASP A 22 8.39 -0.77 -19.88
CA ASP A 22 8.09 -1.91 -20.76
C ASP A 22 6.68 -1.88 -21.38
N GLY A 23 5.88 -0.87 -21.07
CA GLY A 23 4.53 -0.71 -21.59
C GLY A 23 3.50 -1.70 -21.04
N ALA A 24 3.88 -2.55 -20.08
CA ALA A 24 2.98 -3.56 -19.54
C ALA A 24 1.79 -2.91 -18.81
N GLN A 25 0.58 -3.42 -19.05
CA GLN A 25 -0.60 -3.03 -18.26
C GLN A 25 -0.55 -3.72 -16.90
N ALA A 26 -0.93 -3.00 -15.85
CA ALA A 26 -1.09 -3.61 -14.53
C ALA A 26 -2.24 -4.64 -14.59
N PRO A 27 -2.04 -5.88 -14.11
CA PRO A 27 -3.12 -6.85 -14.01
C PRO A 27 -4.24 -6.33 -13.12
N THR A 28 -5.46 -6.82 -13.29
CA THR A 28 -6.57 -6.41 -12.42
C THR A 28 -6.36 -6.89 -10.98
N ILE A 29 -6.94 -6.17 -10.01
CA ILE A 29 -6.95 -6.61 -8.62
C ILE A 29 -7.90 -7.82 -8.50
N PRO A 30 -7.42 -9.00 -8.05
CA PRO A 30 -8.27 -10.16 -7.84
C PRO A 30 -9.40 -9.88 -6.86
N ASP A 31 -10.58 -10.44 -7.11
CA ASP A 31 -11.75 -10.19 -6.26
C ASP A 31 -11.55 -10.70 -4.82
N ALA A 32 -10.74 -11.75 -4.63
CA ALA A 32 -10.33 -12.21 -3.31
C ALA A 32 -9.60 -11.11 -2.51
N PHE A 33 -8.76 -10.29 -3.15
CA PHE A 33 -8.04 -9.21 -2.48
C PHE A 33 -8.98 -8.05 -2.12
N LYS A 34 -9.93 -7.73 -3.02
CA LYS A 34 -10.98 -6.75 -2.73
C LYS A 34 -11.84 -7.20 -1.55
N MET A 35 -12.18 -8.49 -1.48
CA MET A 35 -12.95 -9.05 -0.38
C MET A 35 -12.20 -8.93 0.95
N ILE A 36 -10.90 -9.25 0.99
CA ILE A 36 -10.07 -9.06 2.18
C ILE A 36 -10.06 -7.59 2.60
N ALA A 37 -9.86 -6.66 1.65
CA ALA A 37 -9.88 -5.23 1.91
C ALA A 37 -11.23 -4.76 2.49
N GLN A 38 -12.35 -5.23 1.92
CA GLN A 38 -13.70 -4.92 2.42
C GLN A 38 -13.95 -5.51 3.82
N THR A 39 -13.50 -6.73 4.09
CA THR A 39 -13.60 -7.33 5.42
C THR A 39 -12.79 -6.55 6.44
N ALA A 40 -11.54 -6.19 6.13
CA ALA A 40 -10.69 -5.41 7.02
C ALA A 40 -11.30 -4.02 7.31
N ASN A 41 -11.81 -3.34 6.29
CA ASN A 41 -12.47 -2.04 6.44
C ASN A 41 -13.79 -2.13 7.23
N SER A 42 -14.50 -3.26 7.15
CA SER A 42 -15.71 -3.50 7.96
C SER A 42 -15.37 -3.68 9.45
N ILE A 43 -14.21 -4.26 9.76
CA ILE A 43 -13.71 -4.39 11.15
C ILE A 43 -13.29 -3.01 11.69
N ALA A 44 -12.59 -2.23 10.87
CA ALA A 44 -12.18 -0.86 11.18
C ALA A 44 -13.24 0.17 10.72
N SER A 45 -14.46 -0.01 11.22
CA SER A 45 -15.67 0.72 10.78
C SER A 45 -15.64 2.24 11.02
N GLU A 46 -14.67 2.73 11.79
CA GLU A 46 -14.41 4.15 12.01
C GLU A 46 -13.81 4.84 10.77
N PHE A 47 -13.23 4.09 9.83
CA PHE A 47 -12.67 4.63 8.60
C PHE A 47 -13.70 4.66 7.45
N PRO A 48 -13.58 5.61 6.50
CA PRO A 48 -14.41 5.64 5.31
C PRO A 48 -14.38 4.32 4.53
N GLN A 49 -15.47 4.02 3.84
CA GLN A 49 -15.52 2.86 2.95
C GLN A 49 -14.51 2.98 1.80
N ILE A 50 -13.75 1.91 1.57
CA ILE A 50 -12.77 1.84 0.49
C ILE A 50 -13.17 0.81 -0.57
N ASN A 51 -12.95 1.17 -1.84
CA ASN A 51 -12.98 0.26 -2.97
C ASN A 51 -11.66 0.38 -3.74
N PRO A 52 -10.64 -0.45 -3.42
CA PRO A 52 -9.30 -0.25 -3.92
C PRO A 52 -9.22 -0.48 -5.43
N ASP A 53 -8.65 0.49 -6.15
CA ASP A 53 -8.28 0.40 -7.56
C ASP A 53 -6.75 0.38 -7.77
N ILE A 54 -6.00 0.42 -6.67
CA ILE A 54 -4.55 0.29 -6.58
C ILE A 54 -4.22 -0.79 -5.57
N CYS A 55 -3.33 -1.70 -5.92
CA CYS A 55 -2.68 -2.61 -4.98
C CYS A 55 -1.20 -2.73 -5.35
N ILE A 56 -0.32 -2.33 -4.43
CA ILE A 56 1.14 -2.41 -4.62
C ILE A 56 1.63 -3.69 -3.95
N VAL A 57 2.21 -4.58 -4.74
CA VAL A 57 2.80 -5.84 -4.28
C VAL A 57 4.30 -5.65 -4.11
N ASN A 58 4.73 -5.71 -2.85
CA ASN A 58 6.13 -5.67 -2.47
C ASN A 58 6.62 -7.07 -2.09
N TYR A 59 7.80 -7.42 -2.58
CA TYR A 59 8.50 -8.66 -2.22
C TYR A 59 9.84 -8.27 -1.60
N TYR A 60 10.09 -8.78 -0.41
CA TYR A 60 11.31 -8.51 0.35
C TYR A 60 12.04 -9.82 0.59
N THR A 61 13.36 -9.81 0.37
CA THR A 61 14.26 -10.86 0.85
C THR A 61 14.64 -10.57 2.31
N ASN A 62 15.42 -11.46 2.94
CA ASN A 62 15.85 -11.31 4.34
C ASN A 62 16.61 -10.01 4.65
N SER A 63 17.18 -9.35 3.64
CA SER A 63 17.86 -8.05 3.77
C SER A 63 17.05 -6.87 3.21
N GLY A 64 15.81 -7.12 2.78
CA GLY A 64 14.92 -6.12 2.19
C GLY A 64 14.54 -5.04 3.20
N LYS A 65 14.53 -3.79 2.75
CA LYS A 65 14.17 -2.63 3.59
C LYS A 65 13.37 -1.63 2.75
N LEU A 66 12.40 -0.97 3.38
CA LEU A 66 11.73 0.20 2.84
C LEU A 66 11.86 1.34 3.85
N GLY A 67 12.28 2.51 3.38
CA GLY A 67 12.50 3.68 4.24
C GLY A 67 11.19 4.38 4.62
N LEU A 68 11.25 5.27 5.61
CA LEU A 68 10.12 6.13 5.97
C LEU A 68 9.69 6.97 4.76
N HIS A 69 8.41 6.86 4.43
CA HIS A 69 7.71 7.59 3.38
C HIS A 69 6.25 7.77 3.81
N GLN A 70 5.56 8.64 3.10
CA GLN A 70 4.11 8.83 3.21
C GLN A 70 3.51 8.48 1.86
N ASP A 71 2.45 7.67 1.88
CA ASP A 71 1.59 7.46 0.73
C ASP A 71 0.75 8.72 0.54
N LYS A 72 1.12 9.49 -0.49
CA LYS A 72 0.56 10.82 -0.78
C LYS A 72 0.37 11.07 -2.27
N ASP A 73 0.53 10.04 -3.09
CA ASP A 73 0.43 10.15 -4.54
C ASP A 73 -1.01 9.81 -5.02
N GLU A 74 -1.91 9.46 -4.09
CA GLU A 74 -3.35 9.29 -4.30
C GLU A 74 -4.03 10.61 -4.65
N SER A 75 -5.26 10.55 -5.18
CA SER A 75 -6.01 11.76 -5.51
C SER A 75 -6.23 12.63 -4.28
N GLU A 76 -6.23 13.96 -4.46
CA GLU A 76 -6.53 14.93 -3.39
C GLU A 76 -7.87 14.62 -2.69
N SER A 77 -8.86 14.17 -3.45
CA SER A 77 -10.15 13.74 -2.93
C SER A 77 -10.07 12.51 -2.01
N SER A 78 -9.15 11.57 -2.29
CA SER A 78 -8.93 10.38 -1.47
C SER A 78 -8.21 10.75 -0.18
N LEU A 79 -7.17 11.58 -0.28
CA LEU A 79 -6.41 12.09 0.86
C LEU A 79 -7.27 12.95 1.79
N THR A 80 -8.05 13.89 1.23
CA THR A 80 -8.95 14.77 2.01
C THR A 80 -10.05 13.99 2.71
N LYS A 81 -10.56 12.92 2.10
CA LYS A 81 -11.53 12.02 2.74
C LYS A 81 -10.91 11.16 3.83
N GLY A 82 -9.58 11.05 3.89
CA GLY A 82 -8.90 10.12 4.79
C GLY A 82 -9.23 8.67 4.47
N LEU A 83 -9.28 8.30 3.18
CA LEU A 83 -9.45 6.89 2.81
C LEU A 83 -8.29 6.08 3.42
N PRO A 84 -8.56 4.93 4.05
CA PRO A 84 -7.52 4.13 4.68
C PRO A 84 -6.61 3.50 3.61
N PHE A 85 -5.42 3.04 4.02
CA PHE A 85 -4.69 2.03 3.29
C PHE A 85 -4.79 0.70 4.05
N ILE A 86 -4.75 -0.42 3.31
CA ILE A 86 -4.82 -1.76 3.88
C ILE A 86 -3.56 -2.50 3.46
N SER A 87 -2.77 -2.93 4.43
CA SER A 87 -1.55 -3.68 4.23
C SER A 87 -1.73 -5.14 4.66
N ILE A 88 -1.29 -6.07 3.82
CA ILE A 88 -1.32 -7.51 4.08
C ILE A 88 0.14 -7.99 4.13
N SER A 89 0.52 -8.68 5.21
CA SER A 89 1.86 -9.22 5.40
C SER A 89 1.81 -10.75 5.41
N ILE A 90 2.65 -11.39 4.60
CA ILE A 90 2.70 -12.85 4.43
C ILE A 90 4.16 -13.29 4.44
N GLY A 91 4.48 -14.33 5.21
CA GLY A 91 5.84 -14.88 5.32
C GLY A 91 6.60 -14.35 6.54
N ASP A 92 7.87 -14.00 6.35
CA ASP A 92 8.75 -13.54 7.42
C ASP A 92 8.22 -12.25 8.09
N THR A 93 8.40 -12.15 9.41
CA THR A 93 7.98 -10.97 10.18
C THR A 93 8.75 -9.72 9.74
N ALA A 94 8.02 -8.62 9.51
CA ALA A 94 8.61 -7.32 9.22
C ALA A 94 8.56 -6.40 10.45
N GLU A 95 9.67 -5.72 10.77
CA GLU A 95 9.66 -4.57 11.68
C GLU A 95 9.11 -3.36 10.91
N PHE A 96 7.88 -2.96 11.22
CA PHE A 96 7.21 -1.82 10.61
C PHE A 96 7.34 -0.58 11.48
N MET A 97 7.73 0.54 10.86
CA MET A 97 7.93 1.83 11.52
C MET A 97 6.89 2.83 11.01
N PHE A 98 6.23 3.53 11.93
CA PHE A 98 5.30 4.61 11.59
C PHE A 98 5.41 5.78 12.58
N GLY A 99 5.07 6.98 12.12
CA GLY A 99 5.12 8.22 12.90
C GLY A 99 4.80 9.44 12.05
N ASP A 100 4.68 10.59 12.69
CA ASP A 100 4.25 11.84 12.04
C ASP A 100 5.37 12.56 11.27
N THR A 101 6.63 12.22 11.58
CA THR A 101 7.81 12.85 10.98
C THR A 101 8.70 11.80 10.31
N ARG A 102 9.55 12.26 9.38
CA ARG A 102 10.54 11.41 8.71
C ARG A 102 11.79 11.21 9.59
N ASP A 103 11.59 10.95 10.87
CA ASP A 103 12.61 10.73 11.89
C ASP A 103 12.45 9.33 12.48
N LYS A 104 13.50 8.49 12.34
CA LYS A 104 13.47 7.11 12.83
C LYS A 104 13.51 7.03 14.35
N ASP A 105 14.08 8.02 15.02
CA ASP A 105 14.21 8.03 16.47
C ASP A 105 12.89 8.37 17.16
N GLN A 106 11.93 8.96 16.42
CA GLN A 106 10.57 9.26 16.87
C GLN A 106 9.53 8.25 16.38
N ALA A 107 9.93 7.28 15.55
CA ALA A 107 9.00 6.31 14.97
C ALA A 107 8.60 5.23 15.98
N THR A 108 7.31 4.89 16.00
CA THR A 108 6.80 3.71 16.70
C THR A 108 7.07 2.47 15.87
N LYS A 109 7.41 1.37 16.54
CA LYS A 109 7.72 0.09 15.92
C LYS A 109 6.70 -0.97 16.28
N ILE A 110 6.24 -1.73 15.30
CA ILE A 110 5.42 -2.93 15.49
C ILE A 110 5.92 -4.06 14.60
N ASN A 111 5.68 -5.30 15.01
CA ASN A 111 5.94 -6.47 14.18
C ASN A 111 4.69 -6.78 13.35
N LEU A 112 4.87 -6.87 12.03
CA LEU A 112 3.86 -7.40 11.12
C LEU A 112 4.19 -8.87 10.87
N GLU A 113 3.43 -9.75 11.53
CA GLU A 113 3.57 -11.20 11.43
C GLU A 113 2.58 -11.76 10.40
N SER A 114 2.92 -12.91 9.80
CA SER A 114 1.98 -13.63 8.94
C SER A 114 0.80 -14.15 9.75
N ARG A 115 -0.43 -13.87 9.31
CA ARG A 115 -1.68 -14.39 9.89
C ARG A 115 -2.68 -14.81 8.83
#